data_AF-A0A422NAJ5-F1
#
_entry.id   AF-A0A422NAJ5-F1
#
_cell.length_a   1.000
_cell.length_b   1.000
_cell.length_c   1.000
_cell.angle_alpha   90.00
_cell.angle_beta   90.00
_cell.angle_gamma   90.00
#
_symmetry.space_group_name_H-M   'P 1'
#
loop_
_entity.id
_entity.type
_entity.pdbx_description
1 polymer ?
#
loop_
_entity_poly.entity_id
_entity_poly.type
_entity_poly.pdbx_seq_one_letter_code
_entity_poly.pdbx_strand_id
1 'polypeptide(L)'
;MGKPGKKAGKGLLPPTNVNRRVDANKTSLRDQRTIKRLKMYKSKIVRDDKGHIVKGSVLKASDRIEQQMVRVAPDRRWFGNTRVIGQEALQTFRKEMGAKYRDPYSIIIKQSKLPLSLLEPSGADEGCVRQQMEWSKTFGDKANRKRVRLDSVDMESFAKRAVLKGDEYSTEKKGADRNLVNKEETLRDDRSKNRILFTKGQSNRIWNELYKVIDSSDVVLYVLDARDPLG
;
A
#
# COMPACT_ATOMS: atom_id res chain seq x y z
N MET A 1 21.51 12.49 77.07
CA MET A 1 22.36 12.65 75.86
C MET A 1 22.26 11.38 75.01
N GLY A 2 21.23 11.28 74.16
CA GLY A 2 21.03 10.12 73.29
C GLY A 2 21.93 10.19 72.05
N LYS A 3 22.60 9.09 71.72
CA LYS A 3 23.46 8.98 70.53
C LYS A 3 22.65 9.34 69.27
N PRO A 4 23.17 10.18 68.36
CA PRO A 4 22.47 10.51 67.12
C PRO A 4 22.28 9.23 66.30
N GLY A 5 21.01 8.94 65.98
CA GLY A 5 20.63 7.78 65.19
C GLY A 5 21.40 7.73 63.88
N LYS A 6 22.07 6.59 63.63
CA LYS A 6 22.58 6.24 62.31
C LYS A 6 21.43 6.42 61.31
N LYS A 7 21.57 7.34 60.36
CA LYS A 7 20.63 7.49 59.23
C LYS A 7 20.53 6.12 58.54
N ALA A 8 19.41 5.45 58.78
CA ALA A 8 19.09 4.17 58.18
C ALA A 8 19.09 4.32 56.65
N GLY A 9 19.89 3.47 55.99
CA GLY A 9 19.69 2.99 54.63
C GLY A 9 19.62 4.03 53.51
N LYS A 10 20.52 3.91 52.54
CA LYS A 10 20.20 4.25 51.15
C LYS A 10 18.95 3.46 50.74
N GLY A 11 17.77 4.04 50.98
CA GLY A 11 16.50 3.40 50.68
C GLY A 11 16.46 3.05 49.20
N LEU A 12 16.28 1.77 48.89
CA LEU A 12 16.08 1.30 47.53
C LEU A 12 14.88 2.09 46.97
N LEU A 13 15.12 2.91 45.95
CA LEU A 13 14.05 3.66 45.29
C LEU A 13 12.90 2.71 44.91
N PRO A 14 11.64 3.17 44.90
CA PRO A 14 10.51 2.29 44.69
C PRO A 14 10.65 1.52 43.37
N PRO A 15 10.08 0.30 43.26
CA PRO A 15 10.23 -0.55 42.08
C PRO A 15 9.74 0.06 40.76
N THR A 16 8.98 1.16 40.84
CA THR A 16 8.45 1.92 39.71
C THR A 16 9.27 3.17 39.38
N ASN A 17 10.37 3.44 40.10
CA ASN A 17 11.25 4.56 39.82
C ASN A 17 12.21 4.22 38.66
N VAL A 18 12.25 5.12 37.68
CA VAL A 18 13.08 4.98 36.47
C VAL A 18 14.57 5.15 36.79
N ASN A 19 14.92 5.87 37.85
CA ASN A 19 16.31 6.15 38.22
C ASN A 19 16.83 5.22 39.32
N ARG A 20 16.13 4.10 39.56
CA ARG A 20 16.54 3.10 40.54
C ARG A 20 17.75 2.33 40.01
N ARG A 21 18.78 2.18 40.85
CA ARG A 21 19.92 1.28 40.59
C ARG A 21 19.42 -0.18 40.63
N VAL A 22 19.63 -0.90 39.54
CA VAL A 22 19.29 -2.33 39.42
C VAL A 22 20.50 -3.13 39.89
N ASP A 23 20.31 -4.01 40.88
CA ASP A 23 21.33 -4.98 41.28
C ASP A 23 21.30 -6.14 40.26
N ALA A 24 22.44 -6.46 39.62
CA ALA A 24 22.52 -7.54 38.63
C ALA A 24 22.09 -8.91 39.18
N ASN A 25 22.22 -9.13 40.49
CA ASN A 25 21.87 -10.39 41.16
C ASN A 25 20.39 -10.49 41.56
N LYS A 26 19.55 -9.47 41.28
CA LYS A 26 18.12 -9.44 41.66
C LYS A 26 17.22 -9.35 40.43
N THR A 27 16.95 -10.50 39.80
CA THR A 27 16.17 -10.64 38.57
C THR A 27 14.66 -10.41 38.74
N SER A 28 14.14 -10.38 39.97
CA SER A 28 12.71 -10.19 40.26
C SER A 28 12.16 -8.80 39.89
N LEU A 29 13.03 -7.83 39.59
CA LEU A 29 12.69 -6.43 39.47
C LEU A 29 12.62 -5.99 38.01
N ARG A 30 11.72 -5.06 37.71
CA ARG A 30 11.57 -4.52 36.35
C ARG A 30 12.76 -3.65 35.99
N ASP A 31 13.28 -3.84 34.77
CA ASP A 31 14.29 -2.96 34.18
C ASP A 31 13.75 -1.55 33.91
N GLN A 32 14.66 -0.58 33.85
CA GLN A 32 14.38 0.82 33.53
C GLN A 32 13.55 0.98 32.25
N ARG A 33 13.86 0.23 31.18
CA ARG A 33 13.11 0.29 29.91
C ARG A 33 11.67 -0.18 30.10
N THR A 34 11.47 -1.27 30.83
CA THR A 34 10.16 -1.81 31.16
C THR A 34 9.35 -0.83 32.00
N ILE A 35 9.96 -0.18 32.98
CA ILE A 35 9.31 0.84 33.80
C ILE A 35 8.87 2.04 32.94
N LYS A 36 9.74 2.54 32.04
CA LYS A 36 9.38 3.63 31.12
C LYS A 36 8.20 3.25 30.21
N ARG A 37 8.21 2.04 29.63
CA ARG A 37 7.10 1.53 28.79
C ARG A 37 5.79 1.41 29.58
N LEU A 38 5.83 0.88 30.80
CA LEU A 38 4.62 0.78 31.64
C LEU A 38 4.09 2.15 32.06
N LYS A 39 4.97 3.13 32.29
CA LYS A 39 4.57 4.51 32.57
C LYS A 39 3.91 5.19 31.38
N MET A 40 4.23 4.79 30.13
CA MET A 40 3.56 5.30 28.93
C MET A 40 2.06 4.99 28.94
N TYR A 41 1.66 3.75 29.28
CA TYR A 41 0.23 3.39 29.36
C TYR A 41 -0.52 4.10 30.49
N LYS A 42 0.20 4.56 31.53
CA LYS A 42 -0.37 5.26 32.69
C LYS A 42 -0.23 6.78 32.62
N SER A 43 0.46 7.32 31.62
CA SER A 43 0.70 8.77 31.55
C SER A 43 -0.58 9.49 31.22
N LYS A 44 -0.95 10.46 32.06
CA LYS A 44 -2.09 11.36 31.86
C LYS A 44 -1.62 12.81 31.97
N ILE A 45 -2.41 13.71 31.42
CA ILE A 45 -2.21 15.15 31.58
C ILE A 45 -2.46 15.51 33.05
N VAL A 46 -1.49 16.15 33.67
CA VAL A 46 -1.58 16.71 35.03
C VAL A 46 -1.92 18.18 34.90
N ARG A 47 -2.94 18.62 35.65
CA ARG A 47 -3.42 19.99 35.69
C ARG A 47 -3.27 20.55 37.10
N ASP A 48 -3.12 21.86 37.18
CA ASP A 48 -3.28 22.63 38.41
C ASP A 48 -4.75 22.71 38.80
N ASP A 49 -5.02 23.14 40.03
CA ASP A 49 -6.37 23.31 40.57
C ASP A 49 -7.23 24.29 39.74
N LYS A 50 -6.57 25.24 39.05
CA LYS A 50 -7.21 26.19 38.11
C LYS A 50 -7.49 25.58 36.72
N GLY A 51 -7.17 24.31 36.51
CA GLY A 51 -7.36 23.60 35.24
C GLY A 51 -6.24 23.80 34.20
N HIS A 52 -5.23 24.63 34.49
CA HIS A 52 -4.07 24.81 33.61
C HIS A 52 -3.23 23.54 33.55
N ILE A 53 -2.81 23.15 32.35
CA ILE A 53 -1.96 21.97 32.20
C ILE A 53 -0.57 22.29 32.77
N VAL A 54 -0.06 21.44 33.65
CA VAL A 54 1.29 21.58 34.23
C VAL A 54 2.25 20.65 33.50
N LYS A 55 1.85 19.38 33.35
CA LYS A 55 2.71 18.31 32.86
C LYS A 55 1.96 17.32 32.00
N GLY A 56 2.61 16.89 30.92
CA GLY A 56 2.04 15.98 29.95
C GLY A 56 1.31 16.73 28.83
N SER A 57 1.27 16.10 27.66
CA SER A 57 0.50 16.53 26.50
C SER A 57 -0.06 15.26 25.85
N VAL A 58 -1.26 15.33 25.26
CA VAL A 58 -1.81 14.22 24.46
C VAL A 58 -0.87 13.92 23.29
N LEU A 59 -0.27 14.97 22.73
CA LEU A 59 0.70 14.90 21.65
C LEU A 59 1.95 15.67 22.08
N LYS A 60 3.07 14.97 22.27
CA LYS A 60 4.37 15.61 22.53
C LYS A 60 4.86 16.32 21.26
N ALA A 61 4.20 17.39 20.81
CA ALA A 61 4.74 18.30 19.79
C ALA A 61 3.96 19.60 19.63
N SER A 62 2.63 19.58 19.53
CA SER A 62 1.91 20.72 18.94
C SER A 62 1.61 21.86 19.91
N ASP A 63 1.24 21.57 21.16
CA ASP A 63 0.56 22.58 21.99
C ASP A 63 1.53 23.35 22.91
N ARG A 64 2.82 23.01 22.90
CA ARG A 64 3.85 23.60 23.79
C ARG A 64 5.20 23.86 23.15
N ILE A 65 5.42 23.41 21.92
CA ILE A 65 6.58 23.85 21.18
C ILE A 65 6.17 25.22 20.65
N GLU A 66 6.63 26.28 21.32
CA GLU A 66 6.74 27.61 20.73
C GLU A 66 7.16 27.40 19.27
N GLN A 67 6.29 27.75 18.31
CA GLN A 67 6.45 27.39 16.90
C GLN A 67 7.88 27.72 16.45
N GLN A 68 8.75 26.71 16.46
CA GLN A 68 10.12 26.91 16.08
C GLN A 68 10.11 27.30 14.61
N MET A 69 10.81 28.37 14.26
CA MET A 69 10.85 28.88 12.91
C MET A 69 11.39 27.78 11.99
N VAL A 70 10.55 27.16 11.16
CA VAL A 70 10.96 26.08 10.26
C VAL A 70 11.58 26.69 9.01
N ARG A 71 12.91 26.87 9.03
CA ARG A 71 13.69 27.31 7.86
C ARG A 71 14.59 26.18 7.39
N VAL A 72 14.61 25.96 6.09
CA VAL A 72 15.58 25.06 5.44
C VAL A 72 16.81 25.88 5.08
N ALA A 73 17.97 25.53 5.62
CA ALA A 73 19.22 26.21 5.28
C ALA A 73 19.63 25.87 3.83
N PRO A 74 20.07 26.85 3.03
CA PRO A 74 20.60 26.57 1.70
C PRO A 74 21.91 25.77 1.82
N ASP A 75 21.99 24.62 1.16
CA ASP A 75 23.19 23.78 1.13
C ASP A 75 23.33 23.14 -0.26
N ARG A 76 24.56 23.17 -0.80
CA ARG A 76 24.89 22.63 -2.13
C ARG A 76 24.69 21.11 -2.21
N ARG A 77 24.76 20.41 -1.07
CA ARG A 77 24.58 18.96 -0.98
C ARG A 77 23.19 18.49 -1.43
N TRP A 78 22.18 19.36 -1.39
CA TRP A 78 20.81 19.05 -1.80
C TRP A 78 20.72 18.76 -3.30
N PHE A 79 21.60 19.37 -4.08
CA PHE A 79 21.63 19.28 -5.54
C PHE A 79 22.64 18.25 -6.05
N GLY A 80 23.33 17.55 -5.15
CA GLY A 80 24.23 16.46 -5.50
C GLY A 80 23.47 15.14 -5.71
N ASN A 81 23.99 14.29 -6.58
CA ASN A 81 23.44 12.95 -6.78
C ASN A 81 23.59 12.12 -5.49
N THR A 82 22.47 11.75 -4.87
CA THR A 82 22.46 11.00 -3.58
C THR A 82 22.42 9.48 -3.77
N ARG A 83 21.94 9.00 -4.93
CA ARG A 83 21.95 7.58 -5.32
C ARG A 83 22.34 7.45 -6.78
N VAL A 84 23.46 6.78 -7.01
CA VAL A 84 23.97 6.45 -8.34
C VAL A 84 24.22 4.94 -8.38
N ILE A 85 23.91 4.31 -9.49
CA ILE A 85 24.20 2.89 -9.75
C ILE A 85 25.01 2.78 -11.04
N GLY A 86 26.05 1.96 -11.03
CA GLY A 86 26.84 1.66 -12.22
C GLY A 86 26.08 0.73 -13.17
N GLN A 87 26.33 0.86 -14.47
CA GLN A 87 25.62 0.10 -15.49
C GLN A 87 25.86 -1.42 -15.37
N GLU A 88 27.09 -1.85 -15.08
CA GLU A 88 27.43 -3.28 -14.90
C GLU A 88 26.73 -3.89 -13.69
N ALA A 89 26.71 -3.15 -12.57
CA ALA A 89 26.00 -3.54 -11.37
C ALA A 89 24.48 -3.62 -11.62
N LEU A 90 23.92 -2.71 -12.42
CA LEU A 90 22.52 -2.72 -12.81
C LEU A 90 22.17 -3.93 -13.69
N GLN A 91 23.03 -4.29 -14.65
CA GLN A 91 22.83 -5.47 -15.49
C GLN A 91 22.90 -6.77 -14.67
N THR A 92 23.89 -6.89 -13.79
CA THR A 92 24.02 -8.03 -12.87
C THR A 92 22.77 -8.15 -11.99
N PHE A 93 22.31 -7.02 -11.46
CA PHE A 93 21.09 -6.93 -10.67
C PHE A 93 19.84 -7.40 -11.41
N ARG A 94 19.65 -6.96 -12.66
CA ARG A 94 18.52 -7.41 -13.51
C ARG A 94 18.52 -8.94 -13.69
N LYS A 95 19.70 -9.53 -13.94
CA LYS A 95 19.84 -10.96 -14.14
C LYS A 95 19.52 -11.75 -12.87
N GLU A 96 20.06 -11.34 -11.73
CA GLU A 96 19.85 -12.03 -10.45
C GLU A 96 18.41 -11.90 -9.94
N MET A 97 17.82 -10.70 -10.02
CA MET A 97 16.43 -10.49 -9.58
C MET A 97 15.44 -11.15 -10.51
N GLY A 98 15.68 -11.17 -11.83
CA GLY A 98 14.82 -11.89 -12.78
C GLY A 98 14.75 -13.39 -12.48
N ALA A 99 15.85 -13.98 -12.02
CA ALA A 99 15.87 -15.39 -11.60
C ALA A 99 15.17 -15.61 -10.26
N LYS A 100 15.46 -14.78 -9.24
CA LYS A 100 14.94 -14.97 -7.88
C LYS A 100 13.49 -14.56 -7.69
N TYR A 101 13.00 -13.54 -8.41
CA TYR A 101 11.63 -13.06 -8.28
C TYR A 101 10.58 -14.14 -8.62
N ARG A 102 10.94 -15.11 -9.46
CA ARG A 102 10.05 -16.19 -9.89
C ARG A 102 10.04 -17.39 -8.95
N ASP A 103 10.94 -17.46 -7.97
CA ASP A 103 11.05 -18.60 -7.06
C ASP A 103 10.08 -18.43 -5.86
N PRO A 104 9.02 -19.26 -5.73
CA PRO A 104 8.05 -19.15 -4.66
C PRO A 104 8.56 -19.61 -3.29
N TYR A 105 9.68 -20.33 -3.23
CA TYR A 105 10.22 -20.86 -1.96
C TYR A 105 11.20 -19.90 -1.29
N SER A 106 11.76 -18.96 -2.05
CA SER A 106 12.66 -17.94 -1.51
C SER A 106 11.87 -16.72 -1.02
N ILE A 107 12.14 -16.28 0.22
CA ILE A 107 11.49 -15.11 0.83
C ILE A 107 12.48 -13.99 1.10
N ILE A 108 12.02 -12.75 0.90
CA ILE A 108 12.83 -11.54 1.16
C ILE A 108 12.63 -11.11 2.61
N ILE A 109 13.66 -11.28 3.45
CA ILE A 109 13.63 -10.86 4.86
C ILE A 109 13.93 -9.36 5.00
N LYS A 110 14.88 -8.85 4.21
CA LYS A 110 15.29 -7.44 4.25
C LYS A 110 15.43 -6.92 2.83
N GLN A 111 14.51 -6.05 2.44
CA GLN A 111 14.61 -5.33 1.19
C GLN A 111 15.74 -4.30 1.29
N SER A 112 16.78 -4.44 0.47
CA SER A 112 17.71 -3.35 0.21
C SER A 112 16.99 -2.26 -0.59
N LYS A 113 17.37 -1.00 -0.37
CA LYS A 113 16.74 0.16 -1.02
C LYS A 113 17.22 0.29 -2.48
N LEU A 114 16.78 -0.65 -3.31
CA LEU A 114 17.17 -0.81 -4.71
C LEU A 114 16.16 -0.16 -5.65
N PRO A 115 16.58 0.34 -6.82
CA PRO A 115 15.69 0.92 -7.82
C PRO A 115 14.97 -0.18 -8.62
N LEU A 116 13.91 -0.76 -8.03
CA LEU A 116 13.13 -1.84 -8.66
C LEU A 116 12.45 -1.41 -9.97
N SER A 117 12.15 -0.13 -10.15
CA SER A 117 11.59 0.40 -11.39
C SER A 117 12.51 0.22 -12.61
N LEU A 118 13.82 0.04 -12.40
CA LEU A 118 14.77 -0.21 -13.48
C LEU A 118 14.80 -1.68 -13.92
N LEU A 119 14.06 -2.59 -13.26
CA LEU A 119 13.99 -4.00 -13.66
C LEU A 119 13.10 -4.22 -14.87
N GLU A 120 12.00 -3.46 -14.98
CA GLU A 120 11.09 -3.58 -16.10
C GLU A 120 11.67 -2.83 -17.31
N PRO A 121 11.94 -3.50 -18.45
CA PRO A 121 12.14 -2.77 -19.69
C PRO A 121 10.83 -2.02 -20.00
N SER A 122 10.94 -0.80 -20.52
CA SER A 122 9.78 -0.13 -21.10
C SER A 122 9.13 -1.09 -22.10
N GLY A 123 7.89 -1.48 -21.84
CA GLY A 123 7.12 -2.28 -22.78
C GLY A 123 7.16 -1.61 -24.16
N ALA A 124 7.09 -2.41 -25.22
CA ALA A 124 6.89 -1.86 -26.54
C ALA A 124 5.58 -1.06 -26.49
N ASP A 125 5.67 0.27 -26.44
CA ASP A 125 4.53 1.14 -26.60
C ASP A 125 4.00 0.87 -28.01
N GLU A 126 3.02 -0.03 -28.11
CA GLU A 126 2.18 -0.12 -29.30
C GLU A 126 1.62 1.29 -29.50
N GLY A 127 2.12 1.98 -30.52
CA GLY A 127 2.02 3.43 -30.65
C GLY A 127 0.64 3.93 -30.28
N CYS A 128 0.58 4.86 -29.32
CA CYS A 128 -0.68 5.30 -28.76
C CYS A 128 -1.53 5.96 -29.86
N VAL A 129 -2.61 5.30 -30.26
CA VAL A 129 -3.55 5.82 -31.28
C VAL A 129 -4.06 7.20 -30.87
N ARG A 130 -4.15 7.52 -29.57
CA ARG A 130 -4.54 8.86 -29.09
C ARG A 130 -3.49 9.95 -29.36
N GLN A 131 -2.21 9.62 -29.39
CA GLN A 131 -1.16 10.56 -29.80
C GLN A 131 -1.23 10.85 -31.29
N GLN A 132 -1.59 9.85 -32.10
CA GLN A 132 -1.74 10.02 -33.55
C GLN A 132 -3.11 10.59 -33.97
N MET A 133 -4.16 10.33 -33.20
CA MET A 133 -5.54 10.64 -33.52
C MET A 133 -6.27 11.21 -32.30
N GLU A 134 -6.39 12.55 -32.27
CA GLU A 134 -7.17 13.26 -31.28
C GLU A 134 -8.67 13.19 -31.62
N TRP A 135 -9.51 12.83 -30.64
CA TRP A 135 -10.95 12.62 -30.84
C TRP A 135 -11.66 13.79 -31.54
N SER A 136 -11.38 15.01 -31.08
CA SER A 136 -11.95 16.27 -31.58
C SER A 136 -11.65 16.53 -33.06
N LYS A 137 -10.53 15.98 -33.57
CA LYS A 137 -10.08 16.09 -34.97
C LYS A 137 -10.44 14.87 -35.80
N THR A 138 -10.81 13.74 -35.19
CA THR A 138 -11.27 12.55 -35.92
C THR A 138 -12.78 12.49 -36.13
N PHE A 139 -13.57 13.02 -35.18
CA PHE A 139 -15.03 12.96 -35.20
C PHE A 139 -15.64 14.31 -34.79
N GLY A 140 -16.79 14.65 -35.38
CA GLY A 140 -17.51 15.91 -35.13
C GLY A 140 -17.19 17.02 -36.13
N ASP A 141 -17.70 18.21 -35.88
CA ASP A 141 -17.67 19.32 -36.85
C ASP A 141 -16.26 19.82 -37.18
N LYS A 142 -15.31 19.61 -36.27
CA LYS A 142 -13.88 19.95 -36.43
C LYS A 142 -13.05 18.77 -36.97
N ALA A 143 -13.69 17.74 -37.52
CA ALA A 143 -13.00 16.57 -38.03
C ALA A 143 -12.18 16.88 -39.29
N ASN A 144 -10.87 16.64 -39.21
CA ASN A 144 -9.92 16.84 -40.31
C ASN A 144 -9.65 15.55 -41.10
N ARG A 145 -10.14 14.40 -40.64
CA ARG A 145 -9.89 13.11 -41.30
C ARG A 145 -10.80 12.91 -42.51
N LYS A 146 -10.22 12.93 -43.71
CA LYS A 146 -10.95 12.69 -44.98
C LYS A 146 -10.92 11.23 -45.45
N ARG A 147 -9.91 10.45 -45.07
CA ARG A 147 -9.74 9.04 -45.49
C ARG A 147 -9.45 8.12 -44.32
N VAL A 148 -9.95 6.90 -44.40
CA VAL A 148 -9.72 5.84 -43.42
C VAL A 148 -8.34 5.21 -43.66
N ARG A 149 -7.61 4.88 -42.58
CA ARG A 149 -6.46 3.98 -42.67
C ARG A 149 -6.99 2.55 -42.77
N LEU A 150 -6.93 1.98 -43.96
CA LEU A 150 -7.30 0.59 -44.20
C LEU A 150 -6.06 -0.28 -44.09
N ASP A 151 -6.23 -1.45 -43.51
CA ASP A 151 -5.20 -2.47 -43.38
C ASP A 151 -5.17 -3.41 -44.60
N SER A 152 -5.73 -2.98 -45.74
CA SER A 152 -5.67 -3.70 -47.04
C SER A 152 -5.22 -2.74 -48.10
N VAL A 153 -4.40 -3.25 -49.01
CA VAL A 153 -3.99 -2.54 -50.22
C VAL A 153 -5.03 -2.73 -51.33
N ASP A 154 -5.52 -3.95 -51.54
CA ASP A 154 -6.38 -4.30 -52.67
C ASP A 154 -7.84 -4.54 -52.29
N MET A 155 -8.75 -4.28 -53.24
CA MET A 155 -10.19 -4.50 -53.07
C MET A 155 -10.53 -5.99 -52.84
N GLU A 156 -9.83 -6.90 -53.51
CA GLU A 156 -10.02 -8.33 -53.32
C GLU A 156 -9.63 -8.78 -51.89
N SER A 157 -8.52 -8.25 -51.36
CA SER A 157 -8.09 -8.53 -49.98
C SER A 157 -9.06 -7.95 -48.94
N PHE A 158 -9.67 -6.80 -49.24
CA PHE A 158 -10.71 -6.20 -48.40
C PHE A 158 -11.98 -7.06 -48.40
N ALA A 159 -12.42 -7.53 -49.58
CA ALA A 159 -13.59 -8.39 -49.73
C ALA A 159 -13.40 -9.74 -49.00
N LYS A 160 -12.24 -10.38 -49.13
CA LYS A 160 -11.92 -11.62 -48.40
C LYS A 160 -12.03 -11.44 -46.88
N ARG A 161 -11.53 -10.32 -46.35
CA ARG A 161 -11.65 -10.02 -44.90
C ARG A 161 -13.08 -9.71 -44.47
N ALA A 162 -13.88 -9.08 -45.33
CA ALA A 162 -15.29 -8.85 -45.04
C ALA A 162 -16.06 -10.17 -44.95
N VAL A 163 -15.78 -11.12 -45.85
CA VAL A 163 -16.35 -12.48 -45.81
C VAL A 163 -15.91 -13.21 -44.55
N LEU A 164 -14.61 -13.25 -44.25
CA LEU A 164 -14.10 -13.88 -43.02
C LEU A 164 -14.71 -13.29 -41.75
N LYS A 165 -14.87 -11.96 -41.67
CA LYS A 165 -15.55 -11.32 -40.53
C LYS A 165 -17.03 -11.63 -40.48
N GLY A 166 -17.70 -11.78 -41.63
CA GLY A 166 -19.09 -12.21 -41.70
C GLY A 166 -19.26 -13.64 -41.20
N ASP A 167 -18.35 -14.54 -41.61
CA ASP A 167 -18.34 -15.95 -41.18
C ASP A 167 -18.01 -16.09 -39.69
N GLU A 168 -17.11 -15.25 -39.16
CA GLU A 168 -16.78 -15.19 -37.73
C GLU A 168 -17.93 -14.60 -36.89
N TYR A 169 -18.67 -13.65 -37.47
CA TYR A 169 -19.82 -12.99 -36.85
C TYR A 169 -21.05 -13.91 -36.84
N SER A 170 -21.09 -14.80 -35.85
CA SER A 170 -22.23 -15.70 -35.62
C SER A 170 -23.33 -14.99 -34.83
N THR A 171 -24.42 -14.59 -35.49
CA THR A 171 -25.65 -14.06 -34.87
C THR A 171 -26.33 -15.07 -33.93
N GLU A 172 -26.07 -16.36 -34.13
CA GLU A 172 -26.65 -17.46 -33.35
C GLU A 172 -25.93 -17.77 -32.04
N LYS A 173 -24.80 -17.10 -31.75
CA LYS A 173 -24.11 -17.24 -30.45
C LYS A 173 -24.89 -16.53 -29.35
N LYS A 174 -26.07 -17.06 -29.00
CA LYS A 174 -26.84 -16.69 -27.81
C LYS A 174 -25.91 -16.75 -26.60
N GLY A 175 -25.59 -15.59 -26.03
CA GLY A 175 -24.78 -15.46 -24.81
C GLY A 175 -23.31 -15.05 -25.00
N ALA A 176 -22.76 -15.03 -26.22
CA ALA A 176 -21.38 -14.55 -26.44
C ALA A 176 -21.31 -13.04 -26.73
N ASP A 177 -22.34 -12.49 -27.36
CA ASP A 177 -22.43 -11.05 -27.63
C ASP A 177 -23.09 -10.32 -26.45
N ARG A 178 -22.27 -9.62 -25.65
CA ARG A 178 -22.71 -8.81 -24.51
C ARG A 178 -23.56 -7.60 -24.90
N ASN A 179 -23.51 -7.18 -26.17
CA ASN A 179 -24.23 -6.01 -26.66
C ASN A 179 -25.56 -6.38 -27.34
N LEU A 180 -25.82 -7.68 -27.56
CA LEU A 180 -27.10 -8.14 -28.07
C LEU A 180 -28.18 -7.88 -27.02
N VAL A 181 -29.05 -6.90 -27.28
CA VAL A 181 -30.17 -6.56 -26.40
C VAL A 181 -31.16 -7.73 -26.38
N ASN A 182 -31.06 -8.57 -25.34
CA ASN A 182 -32.05 -9.62 -25.08
C ASN A 182 -33.35 -8.98 -24.61
N LYS A 183 -34.31 -8.83 -25.54
CA LYS A 183 -35.65 -8.30 -25.25
C LYS A 183 -36.47 -9.17 -24.29
N GLU A 184 -36.05 -10.41 -24.04
CA GLU A 184 -36.72 -11.37 -23.16
C GLU A 184 -36.17 -11.42 -21.73
N GLU A 185 -35.12 -10.66 -21.39
CA GLU A 185 -34.65 -10.58 -20.00
C GLU A 185 -35.59 -9.66 -19.21
N THR A 186 -36.81 -10.16 -18.98
CA THR A 186 -37.61 -9.78 -17.82
C THR A 186 -36.67 -9.78 -16.63
N LEU A 187 -36.55 -8.62 -15.99
CA LEU A 187 -35.78 -8.43 -14.76
C LEU A 187 -36.13 -9.60 -13.84
N ARG A 188 -35.23 -10.59 -13.72
CA ARG A 188 -35.41 -11.71 -12.78
C ARG A 188 -35.58 -11.08 -11.41
N ASP A 189 -36.81 -11.02 -10.93
CA ASP A 189 -37.17 -10.41 -9.65
C ASP A 189 -36.50 -11.16 -8.48
N ASP A 190 -35.99 -12.37 -8.74
CA ASP A 190 -35.15 -13.16 -7.83
C ASP A 190 -33.76 -12.56 -7.58
N ARG A 191 -33.22 -11.74 -8.50
CA ARG A 191 -31.95 -11.02 -8.27
C ARG A 191 -32.10 -9.85 -7.29
N SER A 192 -33.33 -9.36 -7.05
CA SER A 192 -33.56 -8.17 -6.22
C SER A 192 -33.62 -8.50 -4.72
N LYS A 193 -34.25 -9.62 -4.35
CA LYS A 193 -34.57 -9.96 -2.94
C LYS A 193 -33.34 -10.39 -2.12
N ASN A 194 -32.43 -11.17 -2.72
CA ASN A 194 -31.22 -11.66 -2.03
C ASN A 194 -29.95 -10.84 -2.33
N ARG A 195 -30.06 -9.72 -3.05
CA ARG A 195 -28.90 -8.87 -3.41
C ARG A 195 -28.08 -8.45 -2.20
N ILE A 196 -28.74 -8.15 -1.08
CA ILE A 196 -28.08 -7.77 0.18
C ILE A 196 -27.31 -8.95 0.79
N LEU A 197 -27.75 -10.20 0.58
CA LEU A 197 -27.06 -11.39 1.05
C LEU A 197 -25.76 -11.61 0.25
N PHE A 198 -25.82 -11.47 -1.08
CA PHE A 198 -24.66 -11.67 -1.97
C PHE A 198 -23.61 -10.55 -1.90
N THR A 199 -23.94 -9.39 -1.34
CA THR A 199 -22.97 -8.31 -1.07
C THR A 199 -22.29 -8.42 0.31
N LYS A 200 -22.72 -9.37 1.15
CA LYS A 200 -22.05 -9.63 2.43
C LYS A 200 -20.60 -10.08 2.16
N GLY A 201 -19.69 -9.65 3.01
CA GLY A 201 -18.24 -9.86 2.82
C GLY A 201 -17.53 -8.74 2.06
N GLN A 202 -18.25 -7.95 1.24
CA GLN A 202 -17.65 -6.87 0.43
C GLN A 202 -17.73 -5.48 1.07
N SER A 203 -18.12 -5.38 2.34
CA SER A 203 -18.31 -4.09 3.00
C SER A 203 -16.97 -3.37 3.29
N ASN A 204 -16.96 -2.03 3.22
CA ASN A 204 -15.79 -1.22 3.56
C ASN A 204 -15.27 -1.48 4.98
N ARG A 205 -16.16 -1.80 5.93
CA ARG A 205 -15.76 -2.17 7.31
C ARG A 205 -14.87 -3.41 7.31
N ILE A 206 -15.22 -4.44 6.56
CA ILE A 206 -14.45 -5.69 6.47
C ILE A 206 -13.12 -5.45 5.76
N TRP A 207 -13.12 -4.70 4.65
CA TRP A 207 -11.89 -4.34 3.95
C TRP A 207 -10.93 -3.53 4.81
N ASN A 208 -11.42 -2.57 5.61
CA ASN A 208 -10.58 -1.82 6.54
C ASN A 208 -9.97 -2.72 7.62
N GLU A 209 -10.74 -3.67 8.16
CA GLU A 209 -10.24 -4.66 9.10
C GLU A 209 -9.18 -5.57 8.44
N LEU A 210 -9.41 -6.01 7.20
CA LEU A 210 -8.44 -6.81 6.43
C LEU A 210 -7.14 -6.05 6.22
N TYR A 211 -7.18 -4.81 5.72
CA TYR A 211 -5.97 -4.02 5.48
C TYR A 211 -5.22 -3.68 6.78
N LYS A 212 -5.93 -3.49 7.89
CA LYS A 212 -5.31 -3.33 9.22
C LYS A 212 -4.54 -4.59 9.63
N VAL A 213 -5.09 -5.79 9.37
CA VAL A 213 -4.40 -7.04 9.66
C VAL A 213 -3.18 -7.20 8.77
N ILE A 214 -3.31 -6.97 7.46
CA ILE A 214 -2.20 -7.06 6.50
C ILE A 214 -1.03 -6.15 6.90
N ASP A 215 -1.30 -4.91 7.31
CA ASP A 215 -0.26 -3.94 7.70
C ASP A 215 0.38 -4.25 9.07
N SER A 216 -0.33 -4.96 9.96
CA SER A 216 0.18 -5.30 11.30
C SER A 216 0.82 -6.69 11.39
N SER A 217 0.63 -7.55 10.38
CA SER A 217 1.16 -8.90 10.34
C SER A 217 2.53 -8.97 9.66
N ASP A 218 3.46 -9.73 10.23
CA ASP A 218 4.72 -10.09 9.56
C ASP A 218 4.54 -11.22 8.53
N VAL A 219 3.56 -12.11 8.75
CA VAL A 219 3.24 -13.26 7.88
C VAL A 219 1.74 -13.35 7.70
N VAL A 220 1.29 -13.50 6.45
CA VAL A 220 -0.11 -13.72 6.08
C VAL A 220 -0.27 -15.14 5.56
N LEU A 221 -1.18 -15.91 6.18
CA LEU A 221 -1.56 -17.23 5.68
C LEU A 221 -2.86 -17.10 4.89
N TYR A 222 -2.82 -17.50 3.62
CA TYR A 222 -4.01 -17.57 2.78
C TYR A 222 -4.62 -18.96 2.92
N VAL A 223 -5.69 -19.07 3.73
CA VAL A 223 -6.37 -20.33 4.00
C VAL A 223 -7.38 -20.59 2.89
N LEU A 224 -7.26 -21.75 2.24
CA LEU A 224 -8.12 -22.20 1.16
C LEU A 224 -8.99 -23.38 1.62
N ASP A 225 -10.19 -23.49 1.08
CA ASP A 225 -10.97 -24.73 1.18
C ASP A 225 -10.38 -25.76 0.22
N ALA A 226 -10.03 -26.94 0.74
CA ALA A 226 -9.47 -28.03 -0.06
C ALA A 226 -10.46 -28.61 -1.08
N ARG A 227 -11.77 -28.37 -0.91
CA ARG A 227 -12.82 -28.85 -1.83
C ARG A 227 -12.86 -28.04 -3.12
N ASP A 228 -12.60 -26.75 -3.03
CA ASP A 228 -12.59 -25.83 -4.16
C ASP A 228 -11.58 -24.69 -3.93
N PRO A 229 -10.27 -24.95 -4.13
CA PRO A 229 -9.22 -23.97 -3.83
C PRO A 229 -9.13 -22.83 -4.85
N LEU A 230 -9.82 -22.93 -5.99
CA LEU A 230 -9.80 -21.92 -7.06
C LEU A 230 -11.04 -21.00 -7.05
N GLY A 231 -12.06 -21.36 -6.27
CA GLY A 231 -13.36 -20.68 -6.20
C GLY A 231 -13.38 -19.36 -5.45
#